data_AF-X1UF73-F1
#
_entry.id   AF-X1UF73-F1
#
_cell.length_a   1.000
_cell.length_b   1.000
_cell.length_c   1.000
_cell.angle_alpha   90.00
_cell.angle_beta   90.00
_cell.angle_gamma   90.00
#
_symmetry.space_group_name_H-M   'P 1'
#
loop_
_entity.id
_entity.type
_entity.pdbx_description
1 polymer ?
#
loop_
_entity_poly.entity_id
_entity_poly.type
_entity_poly.pdbx_seq_one_letter_code
_entity_poly.pdbx_strand_id
1 'polypeptide(L)'
;MGQLSSANDFLDPGITSFPQVSLEKHATGKNGVTIKQPWPQETSKVILCTLVVGALQTNCYLVGCERTRQAMMIDPGADPEKIMDAVNRLGVEVRQIVLTHSH
;
A
#
# COMPACT_ATOMS: atom_id res chain seq x y z
N MET A 1 -25.47 -9.50 -20.93
CA MET A 1 -25.50 -8.30 -20.06
C MET A 1 -25.31 -8.78 -18.63
N GLY A 2 -24.07 -8.84 -18.15
CA GLY A 2 -23.76 -9.12 -16.75
C GLY A 2 -23.08 -7.88 -16.18
N GLN A 3 -23.64 -7.32 -15.11
CA GLN A 3 -23.09 -6.14 -14.43
C GLN A 3 -21.69 -6.48 -13.89
N LEU A 4 -20.72 -5.63 -14.24
CA LEU A 4 -19.41 -5.59 -13.59
C LEU A 4 -19.63 -5.12 -12.14
N SER A 5 -19.41 -6.00 -11.17
CA SER A 5 -19.38 -5.62 -9.76
C SER A 5 -18.15 -4.76 -9.49
N SER A 6 -18.33 -3.75 -8.65
CA SER A 6 -17.36 -2.66 -8.45
C SER A 6 -16.05 -3.14 -7.84
N ALA A 7 -14.96 -2.41 -8.09
CA ALA A 7 -13.59 -2.68 -7.65
C ALA A 7 -13.34 -2.75 -6.13
N ASN A 8 -14.40 -2.76 -5.32
CA ASN A 8 -14.38 -2.77 -3.86
C ASN A 8 -14.51 -4.17 -3.24
N ASP A 9 -14.82 -5.21 -4.03
CA ASP A 9 -15.18 -6.53 -3.50
C ASP A 9 -13.98 -7.39 -3.03
N PHE A 10 -12.74 -6.93 -3.22
CA PHE A 10 -11.51 -7.67 -2.90
C PHE A 10 -10.58 -6.99 -1.89
N LEU A 11 -11.01 -5.89 -1.28
CA LEU A 11 -10.28 -5.26 -0.18
C LEU A 11 -10.66 -5.97 1.12
N ASP A 12 -9.66 -6.51 1.84
CA ASP A 12 -9.86 -6.93 3.23
C ASP A 12 -10.38 -5.71 4.01
N PRO A 13 -11.62 -5.75 4.54
CA PRO A 13 -12.20 -4.63 5.30
C PRO A 13 -11.40 -4.31 6.57
N GLY A 14 -10.45 -5.16 6.98
CA GLY A 14 -9.56 -4.94 8.11
C GLY A 14 -8.38 -3.98 7.86
N ILE A 15 -8.07 -3.61 6.60
CA ILE A 15 -6.89 -2.77 6.27
C ILE A 15 -7.28 -1.38 5.73
N THR A 16 -8.56 -1.11 5.47
CA THR A 16 -9.00 0.16 4.85
C THR A 16 -8.98 1.37 5.77
N SER A 17 -8.56 1.24 7.03
CA SER A 17 -8.32 2.39 7.90
C SER A 17 -6.96 2.28 8.56
N PHE A 18 -5.95 2.86 7.91
CA PHE A 18 -4.94 3.52 8.72
C PHE A 18 -5.68 4.50 9.64
N PRO A 19 -5.38 4.53 10.95
CA PRO A 19 -5.94 5.57 11.79
C PRO A 19 -5.61 6.90 11.12
N GLN A 20 -6.63 7.65 10.71
CA GLN A 20 -6.42 9.06 10.45
C GLN A 20 -5.89 9.62 11.76
N VAL A 21 -4.58 9.80 11.84
CA VAL A 21 -3.99 10.64 12.88
C VAL A 21 -4.53 12.02 12.57
N SER A 22 -5.67 12.34 13.20
CA SER A 22 -6.13 13.70 13.34
C SER A 22 -4.95 14.47 13.93
N LEU A 23 -4.44 15.42 13.15
CA LEU A 23 -3.43 16.37 13.59
C LEU A 23 -4.03 17.20 14.73
N GLU A 24 -4.03 16.66 15.94
CA GLU A 24 -4.28 17.45 17.13
C GLU A 24 -3.11 18.42 17.26
N LYS A 25 -3.44 19.70 17.16
CA LYS A 25 -2.53 20.82 17.30
C LYS A 25 -1.82 20.68 18.65
N HIS A 26 -0.50 20.46 18.61
CA HIS A 26 0.44 20.71 19.72
C HIS A 26 -0.10 20.41 21.12
N ALA A 27 -0.15 19.13 21.50
CA ALA A 27 -0.25 18.77 22.91
C ALA A 27 1.06 19.13 23.62
N THR A 28 1.08 20.27 24.31
CA THR A 28 2.12 20.59 25.30
C THR A 28 2.05 19.58 26.44
N GLY A 29 2.94 18.59 26.43
CA GLY A 29 3.12 17.68 27.56
C GLY A 29 3.48 18.45 28.83
N LYS A 30 2.84 18.10 29.95
CA LYS A 30 2.88 18.80 31.25
C LYS A 30 4.26 18.94 31.93
N ASN A 31 5.38 18.56 31.29
CA ASN A 31 6.72 18.55 31.89
C ASN A 31 7.81 19.23 31.04
N GLY A 32 7.48 20.16 30.15
CA GLY A 32 8.49 20.98 29.45
C GLY A 32 9.47 20.25 28.53
N VAL A 33 9.29 18.93 28.31
CA VAL A 33 10.10 18.15 27.37
C VAL A 33 9.58 18.38 25.97
N THR A 34 10.32 19.15 25.17
CA THR A 34 10.01 19.36 23.75
C THR A 34 10.52 18.17 22.94
N ILE A 35 9.64 17.24 22.57
CA ILE A 35 9.94 16.22 21.56
C ILE A 35 9.94 16.95 20.20
N LYS A 36 11.11 17.20 19.61
CA LYS A 36 11.20 17.66 18.21
C LYS A 36 10.70 16.50 17.34
N GLN A 37 9.60 16.69 16.60
CA GLN A 37 9.08 15.69 15.66
C GLN A 37 10.22 15.28 14.70
N PRO A 38 10.67 14.01 14.70
CA PRO A 38 11.88 13.61 13.98
C PRO A 38 11.66 13.40 12.48
N TRP A 39 10.42 13.46 12.00
CA TRP A 39 10.06 13.17 10.61
C TRP A 39 9.55 14.41 9.87
N PRO A 40 9.96 14.62 8.60
CA PRO A 40 9.44 15.71 7.79
C PRO A 40 7.92 15.57 7.63
N GLN A 41 7.20 16.68 7.83
CA GLN A 41 5.73 16.72 7.88
C GLN A 41 5.06 16.52 6.51
N GLU A 42 5.84 16.42 5.43
CA GLU A 42 5.34 16.14 4.09
C GLU A 42 5.31 14.63 3.85
N THR A 43 4.26 13.97 4.33
CA THR A 43 4.02 12.56 4.06
C THR A 43 3.35 12.44 2.68
N SER A 44 4.12 12.07 1.66
CA SER A 44 3.51 11.65 0.39
C SER A 44 2.63 10.43 0.66
N LYS A 45 1.36 10.47 0.21
CA LYS A 45 0.44 9.33 0.35
C LYS A 45 0.98 8.10 -0.38
N VAL A 46 0.80 6.95 0.26
CA VAL A 46 1.28 5.64 -0.20
C VAL A 46 0.10 4.82 -0.72
N ILE A 47 0.26 4.21 -1.88
CA ILE A 47 -0.63 3.20 -2.44
C ILE A 47 -0.16 1.85 -1.90
N LEU A 48 -1.07 1.08 -1.32
CA LEU A 48 -0.81 -0.30 -0.89
C LEU A 48 -1.90 -1.20 -1.47
N CYS A 49 -1.49 -2.23 -2.19
CA CYS A 49 -2.38 -3.27 -2.69
C CYS A 49 -1.79 -4.64 -2.35
N THR A 50 -2.60 -5.49 -1.73
CA THR A 50 -2.25 -6.87 -1.41
C THR A 50 -2.92 -7.81 -2.39
N LEU A 51 -2.17 -8.76 -2.92
CA LEU A 51 -2.64 -9.81 -3.81
C LEU A 51 -2.26 -11.15 -3.20
N VAL A 52 -3.19 -12.09 -3.21
CA VAL A 52 -2.89 -13.51 -2.93
C VAL A 52 -2.63 -14.19 -4.26
N VAL A 53 -1.47 -14.82 -4.42
CA VAL A 53 -1.03 -15.43 -5.68
C VAL A 53 -0.58 -16.88 -5.50
N GLY A 54 -0.81 -17.68 -6.55
CA GLY A 54 -0.37 -19.06 -6.65
C GLY A 54 -1.08 -20.05 -5.71
N ALA A 55 -0.78 -21.34 -5.90
CA ALA A 55 -1.41 -22.43 -5.17
C ALA A 55 -1.08 -22.42 -3.66
N LEU A 56 0.06 -21.84 -3.29
CA LEU A 56 0.49 -21.69 -1.89
C LEU A 56 -0.07 -20.42 -1.22
N GLN A 57 -0.91 -19.66 -1.93
CA GLN A 57 -1.54 -18.43 -1.43
C GLN A 57 -0.53 -17.43 -0.86
N THR A 58 0.57 -17.21 -1.58
CA THR A 58 1.62 -16.27 -1.17
C THR A 58 1.10 -14.84 -1.22
N ASN A 59 1.45 -14.06 -0.20
CA ASN A 59 1.14 -12.63 -0.18
C ASN A 59 2.13 -11.88 -1.07
N CYS A 60 1.60 -11.24 -2.10
CA CYS A 60 2.30 -10.33 -2.99
C CYS A 60 1.81 -8.91 -2.70
N TYR A 61 2.73 -7.96 -2.56
CA TYR A 61 2.38 -6.56 -2.25
C TYR A 61 2.85 -5.61 -3.35
N LEU A 62 1.99 -4.69 -3.73
CA LEU A 62 2.31 -3.56 -4.59
C LEU A 62 2.27 -2.29 -3.75
N VAL A 63 3.44 -1.66 -3.59
CA VAL A 63 3.61 -0.44 -2.80
C VAL A 63 4.03 0.69 -3.73
N GLY A 64 3.27 1.78 -3.77
CA GLY A 64 3.50 2.88 -4.70
C GLY A 64 3.39 4.27 -4.08
N CYS A 65 3.96 5.26 -4.75
CA CYS A 65 3.82 6.66 -4.39
C CYS A 65 2.66 7.29 -5.17
N GLU A 66 1.69 7.92 -4.48
CA GLU A 66 0.57 8.57 -5.17
C GLU A 66 1.01 9.70 -6.10
N ARG A 67 2.07 10.43 -5.73
CA ARG A 67 2.57 11.59 -6.48
C ARG A 67 3.33 11.20 -7.75
N THR A 68 4.26 10.26 -7.65
CA THR A 68 5.13 9.89 -8.80
C THR A 68 4.57 8.73 -9.60
N ARG A 69 3.58 8.01 -9.06
CA ARG A 69 3.03 6.78 -9.64
C ARG A 69 4.05 5.65 -9.81
N GLN A 70 5.25 5.80 -9.24
CA GLN A 70 6.23 4.73 -9.19
C GLN A 70 5.88 3.77 -8.07
N ALA A 71 6.11 2.48 -8.31
CA ALA A 71 5.82 1.43 -7.36
C ALA A 71 6.90 0.35 -7.33
N MET A 72 6.91 -0.42 -6.26
CA MET A 72 7.68 -1.65 -6.10
C MET A 72 6.73 -2.82 -5.90
N MET A 73 7.09 -3.96 -6.49
CA MET A 73 6.43 -5.24 -6.27
C MET A 73 7.23 -6.04 -5.25
N ILE A 74 6.57 -6.59 -4.24
CA ILE A 74 7.17 -7.40 -3.18
C ILE A 74 6.61 -8.80 -3.25
N ASP A 75 7.49 -9.79 -3.27
CA ASP A 75 7.20 -11.23 -3.32
C ASP A 75 6.20 -11.62 -4.44
N PRO A 76 6.43 -11.21 -5.70
CA PRO A 76 5.63 -11.74 -6.80
C PRO A 76 5.88 -13.23 -6.95
N GLY A 77 4.80 -14.01 -6.90
CA GLY A 77 4.80 -15.45 -7.10
C GLY A 77 4.24 -15.84 -8.46
N ALA A 78 3.10 -16.54 -8.45
CA ALA A 78 2.37 -16.93 -9.66
C ALA A 78 1.33 -15.87 -10.09
N ASP A 79 0.49 -16.21 -11.07
CA ASP A 79 -0.63 -15.40 -11.58
C ASP A 79 -0.20 -14.02 -12.15
N PRO A 80 0.69 -14.00 -13.18
CA PRO A 80 1.18 -12.76 -13.76
C PRO A 80 0.06 -11.88 -14.32
N GLU A 81 -1.01 -12.46 -14.88
CA GLU A 81 -2.14 -11.66 -15.38
C GLU A 81 -2.81 -10.87 -14.25
N LYS A 82 -3.04 -11.50 -13.10
CA LYS A 82 -3.65 -10.86 -11.93
C LYS A 82 -2.79 -9.71 -11.40
N ILE A 83 -1.47 -9.90 -11.39
CA ILE A 83 -0.51 -8.87 -10.98
C ILE A 83 -0.55 -7.69 -11.97
N MET A 84 -0.51 -7.97 -13.27
CA MET A 84 -0.54 -6.93 -14.31
C MET A 84 -1.85 -6.16 -14.32
N ASP A 85 -2.99 -6.83 -14.09
CA ASP A 85 -4.29 -6.19 -13.95
C ASP A 85 -4.33 -5.22 -12.76
N ALA A 86 -3.73 -5.59 -11.64
CA ALA A 86 -3.63 -4.71 -10.48
C ALA A 86 -2.76 -3.48 -10.78
N VAL A 87 -1.60 -3.66 -11.42
CA VAL A 87 -0.70 -2.57 -11.84
C VAL A 87 -1.42 -1.60 -12.79
N ASN A 88 -2.12 -2.13 -13.79
CA ASN A 88 -2.87 -1.34 -14.76
C ASN A 88 -4.04 -0.60 -14.12
N ARG A 89 -4.85 -1.27 -13.29
CA ARG A 89 -5.99 -0.67 -12.58
C ARG A 89 -5.53 0.44 -11.63
N LEU A 90 -4.41 0.22 -10.96
CA LEU A 90 -3.83 1.20 -10.04
C LEU A 90 -3.06 2.29 -10.78
N GLY A 91 -2.82 2.18 -12.09
CA GLY A 91 -2.15 3.18 -12.92
C GLY A 91 -0.76 3.55 -12.41
N VAL A 92 0.01 2.56 -11.96
CA VAL A 92 1.37 2.72 -11.43
C VAL A 92 2.40 2.09 -12.36
N GLU A 93 3.64 2.57 -12.27
CA GLU A 93 4.79 2.03 -12.97
C GLU A 93 5.68 1.26 -11.99
N VAL A 94 5.78 -0.05 -12.16
CA VAL A 94 6.63 -0.89 -11.30
C VAL A 94 8.10 -0.69 -11.69
N ARG A 95 8.90 -0.14 -10.78
CA ARG A 95 10.33 0.14 -10.96
C ARG A 95 11.24 -0.91 -10.34
N GLN A 96 10.73 -1.68 -9.39
CA GLN A 96 11.50 -2.63 -8.59
C GLN A 96 10.67 -3.87 -8.29
N ILE A 97 11.35 -5.01 -8.29
CA ILE A 97 10.83 -6.28 -7.76
C ILE A 97 11.74 -6.65 -6.59
N VAL A 98 11.14 -6.87 -5.42
CA VAL A 98 11.84 -7.23 -4.19
C VAL A 98 11.35 -8.58 -3.74
N LEU A 99 12.29 -9.48 -3.48
CA LEU A 99 12.02 -10.72 -2.77
C LEU A 99 12.50 -10.55 -1.33
N THR A 100 11.63 -10.83 -0.37
CA THR A 100 11.97 -10.77 1.06
C THR A 100 13.01 -11.83 1.42
N HIS A 101 12.95 -12.99 0.76
CA HIS A 101 13.88 -14.09 0.87
C HIS A 101 13.84 -14.95 -0.41
N SER A 102 14.75 -15.91 -0.54
CA SER A 102 14.64 -16.94 -1.58
C SER A 102 13.51 -17.91 -1.22
N HIS A 103 12.50 -17.99 -2.09
CA HIS A 103 11.43 -19.00 -2.01
C HIS A 103 11.88 -20.35 -2.57
#